data_AF-A0A964WVR6-F1
#
_entry.id   AF-A0A964WVR6-F1
#
_cell.length_a   1.000
_cell.length_b   1.000
_cell.length_c   1.000
_cell.angle_alpha   90.00
_cell.angle_beta   90.00
_cell.angle_gamma   90.00
#
_symmetry.space_group_name_H-M   'P 1'
#
loop_
_entity.id
_entity.type
_entity.pdbx_description
1 polymer ?
#
loop_
_entity_poly.entity_id
_entity_poly.type
_entity_poly.pdbx_seq_one_letter_code
_entity_poly.pdbx_strand_id
1 'polypeptide(L)'
;MANRHRGEVDAVLDGRRHTLCLTLGALAELEASYAADDLIALAARFEGGRLSARDLIRVVGAGLRGGGAAVSDDEVAAMRAEGGA
;
A
#
# COMPACT_ATOMS: atom_id res chain seq x y z
N MET A 1 -13.88 8.15 -6.85
CA MET A 1 -13.09 9.38 -6.65
C MET A 1 -12.78 9.41 -5.17
N ALA A 2 -11.49 9.41 -4.84
CA ALA A 2 -11.02 9.24 -3.47
C ALA A 2 -11.53 10.33 -2.51
N ASN A 3 -12.00 9.89 -1.33
CA ASN A 3 -12.38 10.75 -0.23
C ASN A 3 -11.18 11.08 0.68
N ARG A 4 -10.64 12.29 0.54
CA ARG A 4 -9.54 12.80 1.38
C ARG A 4 -9.81 12.75 2.87
N HIS A 5 -11.06 12.88 3.31
CA HIS A 5 -11.41 12.84 4.74
C HIS A 5 -11.33 11.43 5.32
N ARG A 6 -11.38 10.41 4.47
CA ARG A 6 -11.15 9.00 4.84
C ARG A 6 -9.70 8.56 4.61
N GLY A 7 -8.83 9.46 4.16
CA GLY A 7 -7.47 9.11 3.76
C GLY A 7 -7.41 8.21 2.53
N GLU A 8 -8.41 8.29 1.65
CA GLU A 8 -8.40 7.54 0.39
C GLU A 8 -7.49 8.20 -0.65
N VAL A 9 -6.87 7.38 -1.50
CA VAL A 9 -6.06 7.79 -2.65
C VAL A 9 -6.48 6.97 -3.88
N ASP A 10 -6.64 7.62 -5.04
CA ASP A 10 -6.89 6.91 -6.30
C ASP A 10 -5.54 6.52 -6.94
N ALA A 11 -5.44 5.30 -7.45
CA ALA A 11 -4.31 4.81 -8.24
C ALA A 11 -4.82 4.14 -9.53
N VAL A 12 -4.02 4.19 -10.60
CA VAL A 12 -4.29 3.42 -11.82
C VAL A 12 -3.24 2.33 -11.94
N LEU A 13 -3.68 1.08 -11.83
CA LEU A 13 -2.87 -0.13 -11.90
C LEU A 13 -3.46 -1.04 -12.98
N ASP A 14 -2.64 -1.48 -13.94
CA ASP A 14 -3.06 -2.27 -15.10
C ASP A 14 -4.24 -1.65 -15.88
N GLY A 15 -4.23 -0.32 -16.01
CA GLY A 15 -5.29 0.46 -16.66
C GLY A 15 -6.62 0.49 -15.88
N ARG A 16 -6.65 -0.06 -14.66
CA ARG A 16 -7.82 -0.06 -13.78
C ARG A 16 -7.63 0.94 -12.66
N ARG A 17 -8.68 1.72 -12.39
CA ARG A 17 -8.68 2.64 -11.25
C ARG A 17 -9.01 1.87 -9.96
N HIS A 18 -8.13 1.99 -8.99
CA HIS A 18 -8.26 1.47 -7.64
C HIS A 18 -8.33 2.63 -6.65
N THR A 19 -9.02 2.40 -5.53
CA THR A 19 -8.96 3.27 -4.36
C THR A 19 -8.14 2.55 -3.31
N LEU A 20 -7.15 3.24 -2.73
CA LEU A 20 -6.35 2.77 -1.61
C LEU A 20 -6.83 3.49 -0.35
N CYS A 21 -6.90 2.76 0.77
CA CYS A 21 -7.20 3.32 2.08
C CYS A 21 -6.48 2.51 3.16
N LEU A 22 -5.61 3.15 3.94
CA LEU A 22 -4.97 2.51 5.10
C LEU A 22 -5.93 2.53 6.29
N THR A 23 -6.90 1.62 6.26
CA THR A 23 -7.80 1.39 7.40
C THR A 23 -7.04 0.83 8.60
N LEU A 24 -7.63 0.85 9.80
CA LEU A 24 -7.02 0.23 10.98
C LEU A 24 -6.68 -1.26 10.77
N GLY A 25 -7.51 -1.99 10.03
CA GLY A 25 -7.22 -3.38 9.67
C GLY A 25 -6.02 -3.51 8.73
N ALA A 26 -5.92 -2.64 7.73
CA ALA A 26 -4.77 -2.60 6.82
C ALA A 26 -3.47 -2.21 7.54
N LEU A 27 -3.54 -1.29 8.50
CA LEU A 27 -2.40 -0.91 9.35
C LEU A 27 -1.94 -2.07 10.23
N ALA A 28 -2.88 -2.77 10.89
CA ALA A 28 -2.56 -3.96 11.68
C ALA A 28 -1.96 -5.09 10.82
N GLU A 29 -2.43 -5.25 9.58
CA GLU A 29 -1.85 -6.18 8.61
C GLU A 29 -0.39 -5.83 8.29
N LEU A 30 -0.10 -4.54 8.06
CA LEU A 30 1.27 -4.07 7.83
C LEU A 30 2.15 -4.40 9.03
N GLU A 31 1.75 -4.02 10.25
CA GLU A 31 2.49 -4.31 11.48
C GLU A 31 2.79 -5.81 11.63
N ALA A 32 1.80 -6.67 11.39
CA ALA A 32 1.99 -8.12 11.41
C ALA A 32 3.00 -8.60 10.35
N SER A 33 3.01 -7.99 9.16
CA SER A 33 3.92 -8.34 8.07
C SER A 33 5.38 -7.93 8.31
N TYR A 34 5.62 -6.90 9.11
CA TYR A 34 6.95 -6.36 9.45
C TYR A 34 7.56 -6.98 10.71
N ALA A 35 6.77 -7.72 11.51
CA ALA A 35 7.22 -8.74 12.47
C ALA A 35 8.46 -8.39 13.33
N ALA A 36 8.58 -7.15 13.79
CA ALA A 36 9.54 -6.63 14.81
C ALA A 36 9.59 -5.10 14.77
N ASP A 37 9.23 -4.51 13.63
CA ASP A 37 9.20 -3.08 13.38
C ASP A 37 7.75 -2.56 13.45
N ASP A 38 7.52 -1.48 14.22
CA ASP A 38 6.25 -0.77 14.25
C ASP A 38 6.05 0.09 12.98
N LEU A 39 4.85 0.61 12.77
CA LEU A 39 4.57 1.54 11.67
C LEU A 39 5.49 2.78 11.68
N ILE A 40 6.04 3.15 12.83
CA ILE A 40 6.96 4.28 12.98
C ILE A 40 8.31 3.95 12.33
N ALA A 41 8.83 2.73 12.52
CA ALA A 41 10.03 2.26 11.86
C ALA A 41 9.85 2.21 10.33
N LEU A 42 8.67 1.81 9.83
CA LEU A 42 8.34 1.90 8.41
C LEU A 42 8.37 3.36 7.91
N ALA A 43 7.74 4.29 8.65
CA ALA A 43 7.76 5.71 8.31
C ALA A 43 9.19 6.29 8.29
N ALA A 44 10.04 5.92 9.25
CA ALA A 44 11.44 6.33 9.29
C ALA A 44 12.25 5.79 8.08
N ARG A 45 11.90 4.60 7.55
CA ARG A 45 12.49 4.06 6.31
C ARG A 45 12.02 4.83 5.09
N PHE A 46 10.76 5.28 5.05
CA PHE A 46 10.22 6.17 4.03
C PHE A 46 11.01 7.48 3.98
N GLU A 47 11.14 8.16 5.11
CA GLU A 47 11.87 9.44 5.20
C GLU A 47 13.35 9.29 4.85
N GLY A 48 13.95 8.16 5.23
CA GLY A 48 15.35 7.86 4.96
C GLY A 48 15.65 7.38 3.53
N GLY A 49 14.65 7.23 2.66
CA GLY A 49 14.83 6.71 1.30
C GLY A 49 15.31 5.26 1.21
N ARG A 50 15.10 4.46 2.28
CA ARG A 50 15.59 3.07 2.40
C ARG A 50 14.50 2.02 2.15
N LEU A 51 13.49 2.35 1.36
CA LEU A 51 12.42 1.42 1.03
C LEU A 51 12.91 0.38 0.03
N SER A 52 12.64 -0.88 0.36
CA SER A 52 12.77 -1.97 -0.60
C SER A 52 11.52 -2.07 -1.48
N ALA A 53 11.63 -2.71 -2.64
CA ALA A 53 10.47 -3.02 -3.48
C ALA A 53 9.40 -3.82 -2.70
N ARG A 54 9.83 -4.71 -1.80
CA ARG A 54 8.94 -5.49 -0.92
C ARG A 54 8.14 -4.60 0.03
N ASP A 55 8.74 -3.54 0.55
CA ASP A 55 8.04 -2.62 1.45
C ASP A 55 6.93 -1.87 0.70
N LEU A 56 7.24 -1.42 -0.53
CA LEU A 56 6.26 -0.76 -1.41
C LEU A 56 5.11 -1.69 -1.78
N ILE A 57 5.40 -2.94 -2.17
CA ILE A 57 4.38 -3.94 -2.50
C ILE A 57 3.41 -4.13 -1.33
N ARG A 58 3.93 -4.26 -0.10
CA ARG A 58 3.11 -4.44 1.10
C ARG A 58 2.25 -3.22 1.39
N VAL A 59 2.81 -2.02 1.32
CA VAL A 59 2.06 -0.77 1.58
C VAL A 59 0.94 -0.59 0.55
N VAL A 60 1.23 -0.81 -0.73
CA VAL A 60 0.24 -0.73 -1.81
C VAL A 60 -0.82 -1.82 -1.62
N GLY A 61 -0.42 -3.06 -1.33
CA GLY A 61 -1.33 -4.17 -1.08
C GLY A 61 -2.28 -3.92 0.08
N ALA A 62 -1.77 -3.47 1.23
CA ALA A 62 -2.58 -3.11 2.38
C ALA A 62 -3.54 -1.95 2.07
N GLY A 63 -3.07 -0.94 1.33
CA GLY A 63 -3.92 0.16 0.84
C GLY A 63 -5.06 -0.33 -0.06
N LEU A 64 -4.76 -1.18 -1.04
CA LEU A 64 -5.74 -1.76 -1.96
C LEU A 64 -6.78 -2.60 -1.21
N ARG A 65 -6.34 -3.47 -0.29
CA ARG A 65 -7.22 -4.28 0.56
C ARG A 65 -8.11 -3.43 1.45
N GLY A 66 -7.55 -2.40 2.10
CA GLY A 66 -8.32 -1.46 2.91
C GLY A 66 -9.27 -0.57 2.08
N GLY A 67 -8.98 -0.36 0.79
CA GLY A 67 -9.88 0.26 -0.19
C GLY A 67 -10.94 -0.68 -0.78
N GLY A 68 -10.95 -1.96 -0.39
CA GLY A 68 -11.95 -2.96 -0.78
C GLY A 68 -11.54 -3.87 -1.94
N ALA A 69 -10.30 -3.81 -2.42
CA ALA A 69 -9.81 -4.74 -3.44
C ALA A 69 -9.33 -6.06 -2.81
N ALA A 70 -9.82 -7.19 -3.31
CA ALA A 70 -9.33 -8.50 -2.91
C ALA A 70 -8.10 -8.86 -3.75
N VAL A 71 -6.90 -8.53 -3.26
CA VAL A 71 -5.62 -8.73 -3.95
C VAL A 71 -4.54 -9.22 -2.99
N SER A 72 -3.71 -10.15 -3.45
CA SER A 72 -2.50 -10.63 -2.77
C SER A 72 -1.28 -9.77 -3.08
N ASP A 73 -0.24 -9.88 -2.26
CA ASP A 73 1.03 -9.17 -2.49
C ASP A 73 1.72 -9.61 -3.79
N ASP A 74 1.57 -10.88 -4.21
CA ASP A 74 2.10 -11.39 -5.47
C ASP A 74 1.37 -10.78 -6.68
N GLU A 75 0.05 -10.60 -6.58
CA GLU A 75 -0.71 -9.88 -7.61
C GLU A 75 -0.28 -8.43 -7.68
N VAL A 76 -0.09 -7.76 -6.54
CA VAL A 76 0.40 -6.38 -6.48
C VAL A 76 1.79 -6.24 -7.09
N ALA A 77 2.68 -7.22 -6.86
CA ALA A 77 4.02 -7.23 -7.44
C ALA A 77 4.03 -7.33 -8.97
N ALA A 78 2.97 -7.90 -9.56
CA ALA A 78 2.80 -8.01 -11.01
C ALA A 78 2.11 -6.80 -11.64
N MET A 79 1.47 -5.93 -10.84
CA MET A 79 0.73 -4.77 -11.33
C MET A 79 1.65 -3.70 -11.91
N ARG A 80 1.16 -3.02 -12.95
CA ARG A 80 1.86 -1.90 -13.58
C ARG A 80 1.14 -0.59 -13.29
N ALA A 81 1.86 0.37 -12.73
CA ALA A 81 1.40 1.75 -12.62
C ALA A 81 1.61 2.48 -13.96
N GLU A 82 0.63 3.28 -14.38
CA GLU A 82 0.81 4.18 -15.53
C GLU A 82 1.92 5.20 -15.24
N GLY A 83 2.90 5.31 -16.14
CA GLY A 83 4.05 6.20 -15.97
C GLY A 83 5.16 5.70 -15.03
N GLY A 84 5.06 4.44 -14.56
CA GLY A 84 6.20 3.77 -13.92
C GLY A 84 7.31 3.53 -14.94
N ALA A 85 8.43 4.23 -14.77
CA ALA A 85 9.66 4.02 -15.56
C ALA A 85 10.43 2.80 -15.06
#